data_AF-A0A9E3RYK5-F1
#
_entry.id   AF-A0A9E3RYK5-F1
#
_cell.length_a   1.000
_cell.length_b   1.000
_cell.length_c   1.000
_cell.angle_alpha   90.00
_cell.angle_beta   90.00
_cell.angle_gamma   90.00
#
_symmetry.space_group_name_H-M   'P 1'
#
loop_
_entity.id
_entity.type
_entity.pdbx_description
1 polymer ?
#
loop_
_entity_poly.entity_id
_entity_poly.type
_entity_poly.pdbx_seq_one_letter_code
_entity_poly.pdbx_strand_id
1 'polypeptide(L)'
;MFVGRATLVMRMASDLRAGRSASLVGARGIGKTSLLRAVQRSILVGNRHDDMPVPVVVYVALDRRRHKSLGAMLNSIIEELVNALRDQRQVLLDAIRDPVRTLASNGRFDGALNTVLGDVFRQTQRLHKPILLFDDVHRVGQQDWLGELASILNTHTDRCEVTVVLAGREKLSEHLRDDTSDLRHLIADWHTLAGFTESETRELINLAQCSDEHVEGEFCKEIHRMTGGHPFRLHYYLSQCLSNHGEFSMEALRTIHTSSDTNDRLLHLLHDENVSFSQDSLWWHAAIASLPPSDASGKSSSGTWITAPTEPQSVLPGEQFPARSVHAIIPVTVPAIPPPPHAESRPPARSEEYLTMIKILCLAANPKGTSRLRIDEEMREIESRLRSTAYRDRFDFISAPAARVDQLQEHLMRHGPSIVHFSGHGGDGAIMMETPTGKGIPVEGEVLGRMFRLYKQHVKCVVLNACETEVQAQAIAREVGCVVAMSASIPDNSAITFAATFYQALGYGRNVKDAFEAGRLQIELTGLSAELVPRLVLGADPSAADRVFAGP
;
A
#
# COMPACT_ATOMS: atom_id res chain seq x y z
N MET A 1 -8.73 -4.52 -7.98
CA MET A 1 -10.17 -4.37 -7.57
C MET A 1 -10.36 -5.08 -6.24
N PHE A 2 -11.19 -4.56 -5.34
CA PHE A 2 -11.55 -5.20 -4.08
C PHE A 2 -12.97 -5.75 -4.23
N VAL A 3 -13.17 -7.04 -3.98
CA VAL A 3 -14.43 -7.75 -4.25
C VAL A 3 -15.06 -8.20 -2.95
N GLY A 4 -16.38 -8.11 -2.87
CA GLY A 4 -17.13 -8.43 -1.67
C GLY A 4 -16.86 -7.46 -0.51
N ARG A 5 -17.49 -7.70 0.63
CA ARG A 5 -17.27 -6.97 1.89
C ARG A 5 -17.41 -5.43 1.82
N ALA A 6 -18.03 -4.87 0.77
CA ALA A 6 -18.19 -3.42 0.59
C ALA A 6 -18.95 -2.79 1.77
N THR A 7 -20.01 -3.44 2.23
CA THR A 7 -20.78 -3.01 3.41
C THR A 7 -19.91 -2.97 4.67
N LEU A 8 -19.03 -3.96 4.86
CA LEU A 8 -18.09 -3.98 5.99
C LEU A 8 -17.08 -2.83 5.89
N VAL A 9 -16.53 -2.58 4.71
CA VAL A 9 -15.61 -1.45 4.47
C VAL A 9 -16.28 -0.12 4.80
N MET A 10 -17.51 0.10 4.32
CA MET A 10 -18.25 1.34 4.57
C MET A 10 -18.60 1.53 6.04
N ARG A 11 -19.05 0.45 6.71
CA ARG A 11 -19.33 0.47 8.14
C ARG A 11 -18.07 0.76 8.95
N MET A 12 -16.99 0.00 8.74
CA MET A 12 -15.72 0.23 9.45
C MET A 12 -15.18 1.64 9.22
N ALA A 13 -15.22 2.16 7.99
CA ALA A 13 -14.78 3.53 7.70
C ALA A 13 -15.61 4.58 8.47
N SER A 14 -16.93 4.37 8.59
CA SER A 14 -17.80 5.23 9.40
C SER A 14 -17.49 5.14 10.89
N ASP A 15 -17.35 3.92 11.40
CA ASP A 15 -17.11 3.64 12.83
C ASP A 15 -15.77 4.23 13.28
N LEU A 16 -14.73 4.08 12.44
CA LEU A 16 -13.41 4.63 12.71
C LEU A 16 -13.37 6.15 12.69
N ARG A 17 -14.10 6.81 11.77
CA ARG A 17 -14.25 8.26 11.80
C ARG A 17 -14.94 8.73 13.09
N ALA A 18 -15.91 7.97 13.57
CA ALA A 18 -16.62 8.25 14.82
C ALA A 18 -15.79 7.96 16.08
N GLY A 19 -14.56 7.46 15.94
CA GLY A 19 -13.70 7.15 17.08
C GLY A 19 -13.81 5.73 17.62
N ARG A 20 -14.58 4.85 16.98
CA ARG A 20 -14.78 3.48 17.43
C ARG A 20 -13.65 2.59 16.94
N SER A 21 -12.78 2.20 17.85
CA SER A 21 -11.70 1.25 17.59
C SER A 21 -12.23 -0.16 17.36
N ALA A 22 -11.56 -0.93 16.51
CA ALA A 22 -12.02 -2.24 16.08
C ALA A 22 -10.90 -3.28 16.03
N SER A 23 -11.27 -4.55 16.06
CA SER A 23 -10.37 -5.68 15.84
C SER A 23 -10.78 -6.46 14.60
N LEU A 24 -9.80 -6.85 13.80
CA LEU A 24 -9.98 -7.59 12.55
C LEU A 24 -9.22 -8.91 12.59
N VAL A 25 -9.96 -10.00 12.73
CA VAL A 25 -9.39 -11.33 12.92
C VAL A 25 -9.71 -12.22 11.72
N GLY A 26 -8.81 -13.14 11.39
CA GLY A 26 -9.11 -14.18 10.41
C GLY A 26 -7.85 -14.87 9.89
N ALA A 27 -8.04 -15.98 9.18
CA ALA A 27 -6.96 -16.81 8.68
C ALA A 27 -5.96 -16.06 7.77
N ARG A 28 -4.78 -16.65 7.56
CA ARG A 28 -3.79 -16.15 6.60
C ARG A 28 -4.40 -16.17 5.18
N GLY A 29 -4.20 -15.11 4.40
CA GLY A 29 -4.75 -15.02 3.06
C GLY A 29 -6.26 -14.74 2.96
N ILE A 30 -6.97 -14.55 4.09
CA ILE A 30 -8.40 -14.23 4.10
C ILE A 30 -8.73 -12.80 3.61
N GLY A 31 -7.72 -11.97 3.33
CA GLY A 31 -7.88 -10.61 2.80
C GLY A 31 -7.95 -9.48 3.85
N LYS A 32 -7.38 -9.66 5.06
CA LYS A 32 -7.31 -8.61 6.10
C LYS A 32 -6.61 -7.34 5.60
N THR A 33 -5.38 -7.46 5.12
CA THR A 33 -4.60 -6.34 4.57
C THR A 33 -5.35 -5.64 3.43
N SER A 34 -5.96 -6.40 2.52
CA SER A 34 -6.75 -5.85 1.41
C SER A 34 -7.97 -5.07 1.92
N LEU A 35 -8.66 -5.56 2.97
CA LEU A 35 -9.76 -4.85 3.62
C LEU A 35 -9.28 -3.56 4.28
N LEU A 36 -8.18 -3.60 5.06
CA LEU A 36 -7.62 -2.41 5.70
C LEU A 36 -7.27 -1.32 4.67
N ARG A 37 -6.69 -1.70 3.53
CA ARG A 37 -6.39 -0.76 2.43
C ARG A 37 -7.67 -0.22 1.76
N ALA A 38 -8.73 -1.03 1.68
CA ALA A 38 -10.03 -0.57 1.20
C ALA A 38 -10.69 0.42 2.19
N VAL A 39 -10.61 0.15 3.49
CA VAL A 39 -11.07 1.04 4.57
C VAL A 39 -10.28 2.36 4.55
N GLN A 40 -8.95 2.31 4.45
CA GLN A 40 -8.10 3.49 4.30
C GLN A 40 -8.58 4.37 3.13
N ARG A 41 -8.78 3.78 1.94
CA ARG A 41 -9.29 4.52 0.77
C ARG A 41 -10.68 5.10 1.02
N SER A 42 -11.59 4.36 1.65
CA SER A 42 -12.94 4.85 1.98
C SER A 42 -12.91 6.02 2.97
N ILE A 43 -12.00 6.00 3.94
CA ILE A 43 -11.78 7.11 4.88
C ILE A 43 -11.26 8.36 4.14
N LEU A 44 -10.32 8.18 3.21
CA LEU A 44 -9.69 9.31 2.51
C LEU A 44 -10.56 9.90 1.38
N VAL A 45 -11.31 9.08 0.65
CA VAL A 45 -12.21 9.53 -0.43
C VAL A 45 -13.41 10.31 0.12
N GLY A 46 -13.83 9.99 1.34
CA GLY A 46 -14.94 10.69 2.01
C GLY A 46 -14.54 11.94 2.79
N ASN A 47 -13.36 12.53 2.55
CA ASN A 47 -12.98 13.84 3.10
C ASN A 47 -13.97 14.93 2.61
N ARG A 48 -15.11 15.04 3.29
CA ARG A 48 -15.98 16.20 3.17
C ARG A 48 -15.22 17.36 3.81
N HIS A 49 -15.33 18.55 3.24
CA HIS A 49 -14.74 19.75 3.84
C HIS A 49 -15.15 19.94 5.32
N ASP A 50 -16.26 19.30 5.74
CA ASP A 50 -16.87 19.39 7.07
C ASP A 50 -16.40 18.35 8.11
N ASP A 51 -15.57 17.36 7.76
CA ASP A 51 -15.10 16.38 8.76
C ASP A 51 -14.23 17.10 9.83
N MET A 52 -14.70 17.08 11.08
CA MET A 52 -14.03 17.62 12.26
C MET A 52 -14.16 16.63 13.43
N PRO A 53 -13.05 16.08 13.96
CA PRO A 53 -11.66 16.28 13.53
C PRO A 53 -11.36 15.62 12.17
N VAL A 54 -10.39 16.16 11.44
CA VAL A 54 -9.94 15.63 10.14
C VAL A 54 -9.23 14.29 10.37
N PRO A 55 -9.71 13.18 9.79
CA PRO A 55 -9.07 11.88 10.00
C PRO A 55 -7.69 11.85 9.35
N VAL A 56 -6.72 11.15 9.94
CA VAL A 56 -5.41 10.89 9.34
C VAL A 56 -5.11 9.40 9.47
N VAL A 57 -5.10 8.68 8.35
CA VAL A 57 -4.98 7.21 8.40
C VAL A 57 -3.51 6.83 8.42
N VAL A 58 -3.07 6.19 9.50
CA VAL A 58 -1.69 5.75 9.69
C VAL A 58 -1.65 4.24 9.61
N TYR A 59 -0.94 3.69 8.62
CA TYR A 59 -0.82 2.25 8.45
C TYR A 59 0.49 1.74 9.05
N VAL A 60 0.42 0.78 9.96
CA VAL A 60 1.58 0.25 10.69
C VAL A 60 1.65 -1.26 10.49
N ALA A 61 2.56 -1.72 9.64
CA ALA A 61 2.83 -3.15 9.46
C ALA A 61 3.77 -3.66 10.56
N LEU A 62 3.33 -4.62 11.36
CA LEU A 62 4.10 -5.12 12.50
C LEU A 62 5.12 -6.19 12.07
N ASP A 63 6.39 -5.99 12.43
CA ASP A 63 7.47 -6.95 12.20
C ASP A 63 8.37 -7.06 13.44
N ARG A 64 8.65 -8.29 13.90
CA ARG A 64 9.58 -8.57 15.02
C ARG A 64 10.98 -7.98 14.79
N ARG A 65 11.42 -7.91 13.54
CA ARG A 65 12.77 -7.40 13.19
C ARG A 65 12.85 -5.88 13.35
N ARG A 66 11.76 -5.16 13.04
CA ARG A 66 11.67 -3.69 13.13
C ARG A 66 11.29 -3.22 14.53
N HIS A 67 10.41 -3.93 15.22
CA HIS A 67 9.84 -3.51 16.50
C HIS A 67 10.37 -4.35 17.67
N LYS A 68 11.65 -4.14 18.01
CA LYS A 68 12.35 -4.88 19.08
C LYS A 68 12.07 -4.35 20.50
N SER A 69 11.53 -3.14 20.62
CA SER A 69 11.24 -2.47 21.89
C SER A 69 10.03 -1.54 21.76
N LEU A 70 9.46 -1.11 22.90
CA LEU A 70 8.38 -0.12 22.90
C LEU A 70 8.80 1.16 22.17
N GLY A 71 9.98 1.70 22.48
CA GLY A 71 10.48 2.92 21.86
C GLY A 71 10.60 2.81 20.33
N ALA A 72 11.07 1.65 19.82
CA ALA A 72 11.13 1.41 18.38
C ALA A 72 9.72 1.35 17.75
N MET A 73 8.76 0.76 18.46
CA MET A 73 7.37 0.66 18.03
C MET A 73 6.68 2.04 18.01
N LEU A 74 6.79 2.81 19.09
CA LEU A 74 6.23 4.17 19.18
C LEU A 74 6.86 5.09 18.15
N ASN A 75 8.17 5.00 17.94
CA ASN A 75 8.84 5.76 16.88
C ASN A 75 8.30 5.38 15.48
N SER A 76 8.02 4.10 15.25
CA SER A 76 7.40 3.64 14.00
C SER A 76 6.02 4.29 13.81
N ILE A 77 5.16 4.28 14.83
CA ILE A 77 3.83 4.92 14.77
C ILE A 77 3.95 6.40 14.42
N ILE A 78 4.87 7.11 15.09
CA ILE A 78 5.08 8.55 14.90
C ILE A 78 5.62 8.87 13.51
N GLU A 79 6.62 8.13 13.02
CA GLU A 79 7.16 8.34 11.68
C GLU A 79 6.09 8.09 10.61
N GLU A 80 5.30 7.02 10.75
CA GLU A 80 4.20 6.76 9.83
C GLU A 80 3.10 7.83 9.93
N LEU A 81 2.87 8.43 11.11
CA LEU A 81 1.95 9.56 11.26
C LEU A 81 2.46 10.82 10.55
N VAL A 82 3.75 11.16 10.71
CA VAL A 82 4.38 12.29 10.02
C VAL A 82 4.30 12.10 8.51
N ASN A 83 4.60 10.89 8.01
CA ASN A 83 4.47 10.56 6.59
C ASN A 83 3.02 10.66 6.12
N ALA A 84 2.06 10.13 6.89
CA ALA A 84 0.64 10.23 6.55
C ALA A 84 0.14 11.68 6.48
N LEU A 85 0.59 12.55 7.39
CA LEU A 85 0.26 13.98 7.37
C LEU A 85 0.85 14.69 6.14
N ARG A 86 2.08 14.34 5.75
CA ARG A 86 2.68 14.83 4.52
C ARG A 86 1.88 14.39 3.30
N ASP A 87 1.62 13.09 3.16
CA ASP A 87 1.03 12.50 1.95
C ASP A 87 -0.46 12.83 1.81
N GLN A 88 -1.20 12.82 2.93
CA GLN A 88 -2.66 12.97 2.92
C GLN A 88 -3.09 14.42 3.14
N ARG A 89 -2.29 15.24 3.81
CA ARG A 89 -2.66 16.61 4.22
C ARG A 89 -1.69 17.67 3.72
N GLN A 90 -0.60 17.30 3.05
CA GLN A 90 0.43 18.22 2.53
C GLN A 90 1.06 19.07 3.64
N VAL A 91 1.12 18.55 4.87
CA VAL A 91 1.72 19.24 6.01
C VAL A 91 3.18 18.80 6.17
N LEU A 92 4.10 19.76 6.18
CA LEU A 92 5.53 19.52 6.37
C LEU A 92 5.91 19.73 7.83
N LEU A 93 6.59 18.75 8.42
CA LEU A 93 6.93 18.71 9.84
C LEU A 93 8.45 18.50 10.07
N ASP A 94 9.27 18.90 9.09
CA ASP A 94 10.71 18.59 9.10
C ASP A 94 11.43 19.17 10.33
N ALA A 95 11.01 20.36 10.78
CA ALA A 95 11.59 21.04 11.95
C ALA A 95 11.35 20.30 13.29
N ILE A 96 10.28 19.50 13.39
CA ILE A 96 9.93 18.79 14.62
C ILE A 96 10.25 17.29 14.55
N ARG A 97 10.72 16.78 13.40
CA ARG A 97 10.91 15.34 13.18
C ARG A 97 11.88 14.72 14.19
N ASP A 98 13.06 15.29 14.35
CA ASP A 98 14.07 14.79 15.29
C ASP A 98 13.61 14.87 16.76
N PRO A 99 13.07 16.00 17.25
CA PRO A 99 12.51 16.08 18.60
C PRO A 99 11.44 15.01 18.89
N VAL A 100 10.49 14.84 17.97
CA VAL A 100 9.37 13.90 18.15
C VAL A 100 9.87 12.45 18.10
N ARG A 101 10.82 12.14 17.21
CA ARG A 101 11.51 10.85 17.16
C ARG A 101 12.24 10.52 18.47
N THR A 102 12.94 11.49 19.06
CA THR A 102 13.61 11.31 20.35
C THR A 102 12.60 11.04 21.46
N LEU A 103 11.50 11.79 21.52
CA LEU A 103 10.43 11.56 22.51
C LEU A 103 9.84 10.16 22.37
N ALA A 104 9.48 9.75 21.16
CA ALA A 104 8.88 8.44 20.91
C ALA A 104 9.83 7.29 21.26
N SER A 105 11.11 7.41 20.88
CA SER A 105 12.15 6.41 21.19
C SER A 105 12.38 6.24 22.69
N ASN A 106 12.11 7.27 23.49
CA ASN A 106 12.22 7.27 24.94
C ASN A 106 10.90 6.88 25.65
N GLY A 107 9.91 6.34 24.92
CA GLY A 107 8.63 5.93 25.52
C GLY A 107 7.63 7.07 25.75
N ARG A 108 7.95 8.31 25.36
CA ARG A 108 7.14 9.51 25.62
C ARG A 108 6.12 9.75 24.50
N PHE A 109 5.18 8.83 24.32
CA PHE A 109 4.20 8.89 23.23
C PHE A 109 3.28 10.12 23.30
N ASP A 110 2.74 10.46 24.47
CA ASP A 110 1.91 11.66 24.66
C ASP A 110 2.62 12.94 24.17
N GLY A 111 3.89 13.08 24.56
CA GLY A 111 4.69 14.26 24.19
C GLY A 111 4.94 14.32 22.69
N ALA A 112 5.26 13.18 22.08
CA ALA A 112 5.46 13.09 20.64
C ALA A 112 4.16 13.42 19.88
N LEU A 113 3.04 12.78 20.24
CA LEU A 113 1.75 12.99 19.60
C LEU A 113 1.27 14.44 19.72
N ASN A 114 1.34 15.03 20.91
CA ASN A 114 0.94 16.42 21.15
C ASN A 114 1.81 17.42 20.38
N THR A 115 3.11 17.14 20.26
CA THR A 115 4.01 18.00 19.46
C THR A 115 3.61 17.97 17.98
N VAL A 116 3.35 16.78 17.43
CA VAL A 116 2.90 16.63 16.04
C VAL A 116 1.55 17.30 15.81
N LEU A 117 0.52 16.92 16.57
CA LEU A 117 -0.83 17.43 16.37
C LEU A 117 -0.94 18.93 16.69
N GLY A 118 -0.18 19.42 17.68
CA GLY A 118 -0.10 20.85 17.99
C GLY A 118 0.53 21.67 16.87
N ASP A 119 1.60 21.16 16.25
CA ASP A 119 2.22 21.83 15.11
C ASP A 119 1.29 21.83 13.88
N VAL A 120 0.69 20.69 13.56
CA VAL A 120 -0.31 20.57 12.49
C VAL A 120 -1.48 21.53 12.73
N PHE A 121 -1.98 21.63 13.96
CA PHE A 121 -3.06 22.55 14.30
C PHE A 121 -2.63 24.01 14.09
N ARG A 122 -1.42 24.40 14.50
CA ARG A 122 -0.90 25.76 14.25
C ARG A 122 -0.84 26.08 12.76
N GLN A 123 -0.39 25.13 11.93
CA GLN A 123 -0.27 25.32 10.48
C GLN A 123 -1.63 25.33 9.76
N THR A 124 -2.55 24.44 10.14
CA THR A 124 -3.79 24.18 9.39
C THR A 124 -5.03 24.82 10.00
N GLN A 125 -4.97 25.24 11.27
CA GLN A 125 -6.10 25.66 12.09
C GLN A 125 -7.23 24.62 12.17
N ARG A 126 -6.91 23.34 11.96
CA ARG A 126 -7.86 22.23 12.02
C ARG A 126 -7.38 21.14 12.96
N LEU A 127 -8.31 20.57 13.72
CA LEU A 127 -8.04 19.39 14.54
C LEU A 127 -7.88 18.19 13.63
N HIS A 128 -6.82 17.43 13.85
CA HIS A 128 -6.54 16.19 13.13
C HIS A 128 -6.58 15.03 14.11
N LYS A 129 -7.20 13.92 13.68
CA LYS A 129 -7.35 12.71 14.50
C LYS A 129 -6.69 11.51 13.80
N PRO A 130 -5.60 10.98 14.35
CA PRO A 130 -4.98 9.77 13.83
C PRO A 130 -5.87 8.53 13.96
N ILE A 131 -5.93 7.74 12.88
CA ILE A 131 -6.56 6.43 12.82
C ILE A 131 -5.45 5.42 12.52
N LEU A 132 -5.01 4.68 13.53
CA LEU A 132 -3.89 3.75 13.48
C LEU A 132 -4.38 2.36 13.05
N LEU A 133 -3.95 1.91 11.87
CA LEU A 133 -4.25 0.59 11.32
C LEU A 133 -3.04 -0.33 11.52
N PHE A 134 -3.05 -1.13 12.58
CA PHE A 134 -2.01 -2.13 12.83
C PHE A 134 -2.33 -3.42 12.07
N ASP A 135 -1.39 -3.87 11.24
CA ASP A 135 -1.50 -5.12 10.50
C ASP A 135 -0.51 -6.16 11.03
N ASP A 136 -0.86 -7.44 10.87
CA ASP A 136 -0.08 -8.58 11.31
C ASP A 136 0.29 -8.60 12.81
N VAL A 137 -0.64 -8.25 13.70
CA VAL A 137 -0.39 -8.15 15.15
C VAL A 137 0.16 -9.43 15.79
N HIS A 138 -0.26 -10.61 15.32
CA HIS A 138 0.29 -11.91 15.73
C HIS A 138 1.83 -12.02 15.57
N ARG A 139 2.43 -11.25 14.65
CA ARG A 139 3.89 -11.20 14.50
C ARG A 139 4.56 -10.65 15.73
N VAL A 140 3.95 -9.81 16.57
CA VAL A 140 4.59 -9.27 17.78
C VAL A 140 3.98 -9.79 19.08
N GLY A 141 3.10 -10.80 19.01
CA GLY A 141 2.29 -11.25 20.15
C GLY A 141 3.05 -11.60 21.43
N GLN A 142 4.28 -12.12 21.34
CA GLN A 142 5.07 -12.55 22.50
C GLN A 142 6.07 -11.50 23.03
N GLN A 143 5.95 -10.25 22.61
CA GLN A 143 6.87 -9.20 23.04
C GLN A 143 6.43 -8.61 24.38
N ASP A 144 7.36 -8.46 25.33
CA ASP A 144 7.07 -7.97 26.68
C ASP A 144 6.51 -6.52 26.69
N TRP A 145 6.81 -5.73 25.65
CA TRP A 145 6.34 -4.34 25.53
C TRP A 145 4.90 -4.18 25.02
N LEU A 146 4.26 -5.26 24.55
CA LEU A 146 2.95 -5.18 23.88
C LEU A 146 1.82 -4.75 24.84
N GLY A 147 1.89 -5.17 26.10
CA GLY A 147 0.97 -4.74 27.15
C GLY A 147 1.10 -3.24 27.44
N GLU A 148 2.33 -2.72 27.48
CA GLU A 148 2.58 -1.28 27.69
C GLU A 148 2.07 -0.46 26.51
N LEU A 149 2.27 -0.91 25.26
CA LEU A 149 1.67 -0.28 24.08
C LEU A 149 0.14 -0.26 24.18
N ALA A 150 -0.48 -1.38 24.57
CA ALA A 150 -1.92 -1.46 24.71
C ALA A 150 -2.45 -0.44 25.73
N SER A 151 -1.79 -0.30 26.88
CA SER A 151 -2.16 0.67 27.92
C SER A 151 -2.02 2.12 27.45
N ILE A 152 -0.93 2.44 26.74
CA ILE A 152 -0.72 3.76 26.11
C ILE A 152 -1.85 4.05 25.11
N LEU A 153 -2.12 3.13 24.19
CA LEU A 153 -3.16 3.31 23.18
C LEU A 153 -4.54 3.42 23.81
N ASN A 154 -4.84 2.63 24.85
CA ASN A 154 -6.12 2.68 25.55
C ASN A 154 -6.38 4.08 26.16
N THR A 155 -5.36 4.66 26.79
CA THR A 155 -5.43 6.02 27.33
C THR A 155 -5.78 7.06 26.26
N HIS A 156 -5.18 6.95 25.07
CA HIS A 156 -5.43 7.89 23.98
C HIS A 156 -6.75 7.63 23.25
N THR A 157 -7.22 6.38 23.18
CA THR A 157 -8.55 6.08 22.63
C THR A 157 -9.66 6.55 23.56
N ASP A 158 -9.50 6.40 24.88
CA ASP A 158 -10.45 6.89 25.88
C ASP A 158 -10.61 8.42 25.83
N ARG A 159 -9.50 9.13 25.58
CA ARG A 159 -9.50 10.59 25.33
C ARG A 159 -9.98 10.98 23.93
N CYS A 160 -10.37 10.01 23.09
CA CYS A 160 -10.78 10.20 21.71
C CYS A 160 -9.71 10.86 20.80
N GLU A 161 -8.44 10.84 21.20
CA GLU A 161 -7.31 11.45 20.47
C GLU A 161 -6.86 10.58 19.30
N VAL A 162 -6.97 9.26 19.44
CA VAL A 162 -6.65 8.30 18.38
C VAL A 162 -7.77 7.27 18.21
N THR A 163 -7.76 6.57 17.09
CA THR A 163 -8.63 5.41 16.85
C THR A 163 -7.79 4.28 16.31
N VAL A 164 -8.05 3.06 16.77
CA VAL A 164 -7.16 1.93 16.53
C VAL A 164 -7.89 0.80 15.82
N VAL A 165 -7.24 0.20 14.82
CA VAL A 165 -7.59 -1.10 14.27
C VAL A 165 -6.46 -2.07 14.51
N LEU A 166 -6.77 -3.22 15.11
CA LEU A 166 -5.82 -4.31 15.32
C LEU A 166 -6.18 -5.47 14.39
N ALA A 167 -5.37 -5.72 13.36
CA ALA A 167 -5.57 -6.84 12.45
C ALA A 167 -4.59 -7.99 12.70
N GLY A 168 -5.12 -9.20 12.85
CA GLY A 168 -4.33 -10.37 13.26
C GLY A 168 -4.92 -11.69 12.79
N ARG A 169 -4.19 -12.78 13.01
CA ARG A 169 -4.69 -14.14 12.78
C ARG A 169 -5.73 -14.52 13.82
N GLU A 170 -5.45 -14.14 15.05
CA GLU A 170 -6.28 -14.40 16.23
C GLU A 170 -6.43 -13.08 17.00
N LYS A 171 -7.16 -13.11 18.11
CA LYS A 171 -7.39 -11.91 18.89
C LYS A 171 -6.09 -11.52 19.59
N LEU A 172 -5.80 -10.22 19.66
CA LEU A 172 -4.62 -9.75 20.36
C LEU A 172 -4.64 -10.15 21.85
N SER A 173 -5.82 -10.23 22.46
CA SER A 173 -6.01 -10.72 23.83
C SER A 173 -5.52 -12.15 24.05
N GLU A 174 -5.48 -12.99 23.02
CA GLU A 174 -5.01 -14.38 23.13
C GLU A 174 -3.47 -14.46 23.10
N HIS A 175 -2.80 -13.38 22.70
CA HIS A 175 -1.35 -13.30 22.61
C HIS A 175 -0.70 -12.60 23.80
N LEU A 176 -1.49 -11.91 24.62
CA LEU A 176 -1.01 -11.19 25.79
C LEU A 176 -1.08 -12.08 27.03
N ARG A 177 -0.17 -11.83 27.97
CA ARG A 177 -0.23 -12.46 29.31
C ARG A 177 -1.51 -11.97 30.03
N ASP A 178 -2.02 -12.79 30.94
CA ASP A 178 -3.35 -12.71 31.59
C ASP A 178 -3.71 -11.36 32.27
N ASP A 179 -2.81 -10.40 32.34
CA ASP A 179 -3.00 -9.12 33.06
C ASP A 179 -3.63 -7.99 32.24
N THR A 180 -4.01 -8.21 30.97
CA THR A 180 -4.43 -7.12 30.07
C THR A 180 -5.95 -6.91 29.99
N SER A 181 -6.53 -6.41 31.08
CA SER A 181 -7.91 -5.88 31.09
C SER A 181 -8.10 -4.73 30.08
N ASP A 182 -7.05 -3.95 29.85
CA ASP A 182 -7.02 -2.72 29.02
C ASP A 182 -7.41 -2.93 27.55
N LEU A 183 -7.16 -4.11 26.98
CA LEU A 183 -7.51 -4.36 25.57
C LEU A 183 -9.01 -4.49 25.31
N ARG A 184 -9.76 -4.94 26.31
CA ARG A 184 -11.22 -5.06 26.19
C ARG A 184 -11.87 -3.68 26.09
N HIS A 185 -11.23 -2.67 26.69
CA HIS A 185 -11.67 -1.28 26.62
C HIS A 185 -11.19 -0.60 25.33
N LEU A 186 -10.02 -1.00 24.81
CA LEU A 186 -9.48 -0.48 23.55
C LEU A 186 -10.34 -0.82 22.32
N ILE A 187 -11.00 -1.99 22.29
CA ILE A 187 -11.72 -2.49 21.10
C ILE A 187 -13.24 -2.47 21.35
N ALA A 188 -13.95 -1.63 20.61
CA ALA A 188 -15.42 -1.55 20.68
C ALA A 188 -16.11 -2.62 19.82
N ASP A 189 -15.52 -2.97 18.67
CA ASP A 189 -16.12 -3.89 17.70
C ASP A 189 -15.13 -4.97 17.24
N TRP A 190 -15.64 -6.20 17.06
CA TRP A 190 -14.86 -7.35 16.60
C TRP A 190 -15.38 -7.84 15.25
N HIS A 191 -14.49 -7.92 14.27
CA HIS A 191 -14.78 -8.40 12.94
C HIS A 191 -13.96 -9.64 12.64
N THR A 192 -14.64 -10.78 12.50
CA THR A 192 -14.02 -12.01 12.01
C THR A 192 -14.28 -12.14 10.52
N LEU A 193 -13.21 -12.18 9.73
CA LEU A 193 -13.30 -12.41 8.30
C LEU A 193 -13.43 -13.90 8.00
N ALA A 194 -14.54 -14.26 7.38
CA ALA A 194 -14.78 -15.59 6.83
C ALA A 194 -14.41 -15.65 5.34
N GLY A 195 -14.45 -16.85 4.76
CA GLY A 195 -14.40 -17.04 3.31
C GLY A 195 -15.51 -16.24 2.61
N PHE A 196 -15.30 -15.93 1.34
CA PHE A 196 -16.34 -15.35 0.50
C PHE A 196 -17.53 -16.28 0.40
N THR A 197 -18.74 -15.70 0.43
CA THR A 197 -19.98 -16.41 0.11
C THR A 197 -19.97 -16.88 -1.36
N GLU A 198 -20.88 -17.78 -1.73
CA GLU A 198 -21.08 -18.14 -3.14
C GLU A 198 -21.37 -16.92 -4.02
N SER A 199 -22.12 -15.95 -3.50
CA SER A 199 -22.44 -14.71 -4.22
C SER A 199 -21.19 -13.86 -4.46
N GLU A 200 -20.36 -13.67 -3.43
CA GLU A 200 -19.09 -12.93 -3.55
C GLU A 200 -18.08 -13.68 -4.43
N THR A 201 -18.12 -15.02 -4.40
CA THR A 201 -17.31 -15.87 -5.29
C THR A 201 -17.72 -15.66 -6.75
N ARG A 202 -19.02 -15.63 -7.03
CA ARG A 202 -19.54 -15.33 -8.38
C ARG A 202 -19.16 -13.92 -8.83
N GLU A 203 -19.28 -12.94 -7.95
CA GLU A 203 -18.85 -11.56 -8.25
C GLU A 203 -17.37 -11.50 -8.61
N LEU A 204 -16.51 -12.22 -7.87
CA LEU A 204 -15.08 -12.31 -8.17
C LEU A 204 -14.82 -12.94 -9.54
N ILE A 205 -15.53 -14.01 -9.87
CA ILE A 205 -15.39 -14.69 -11.18
C ILE A 205 -15.82 -13.76 -12.31
N ASN A 206 -16.96 -13.10 -12.17
CA ASN A 206 -17.46 -12.14 -13.17
C ASN A 206 -16.47 -10.98 -13.40
N LEU A 207 -15.77 -10.54 -12.35
CA LEU A 207 -14.73 -9.52 -12.47
C LEU A 207 -13.42 -10.04 -13.07
N ALA A 208 -13.17 -11.34 -12.99
CA ALA A 208 -11.97 -11.98 -13.53
C ALA A 208 -12.14 -12.39 -15.00
N GLN A 209 -13.38 -12.57 -15.47
CA GLN A 209 -13.69 -12.84 -16.87
C GLN A 209 -13.21 -11.69 -17.76
N CYS A 210 -12.53 -12.04 -18.85
CA CYS A 210 -12.12 -11.10 -19.89
C CYS A 210 -13.07 -11.12 -21.11
N SER A 211 -14.01 -12.07 -21.16
CA SER A 211 -15.02 -12.24 -22.20
C SER A 211 -16.44 -12.00 -21.65
N ASP A 212 -17.39 -11.67 -22.54
CA ASP A 212 -18.83 -11.59 -22.23
C ASP A 212 -19.49 -12.98 -22.09
N GLU A 213 -18.71 -14.07 -22.12
CA GLU A 213 -19.23 -15.43 -22.00
C GLU A 213 -19.63 -15.73 -20.56
N HIS A 214 -20.86 -16.23 -20.40
CA HIS A 214 -21.40 -16.58 -19.11
C HIS A 214 -20.72 -17.84 -18.58
N VAL A 215 -19.95 -17.72 -17.50
CA VAL A 215 -19.46 -18.90 -16.77
C VAL A 215 -20.64 -19.63 -16.17
N GLU A 216 -20.67 -20.94 -16.39
CA GLU A 216 -21.74 -21.81 -15.91
C GLU A 216 -21.94 -21.67 -14.39
N GLY A 217 -23.20 -21.63 -13.96
CA GLY A 217 -23.54 -21.52 -12.53
C GLY A 217 -22.95 -22.66 -11.68
N GLU A 218 -22.75 -23.84 -12.27
CA GLU A 218 -22.14 -25.00 -11.61
C GLU A 218 -20.63 -24.81 -11.36
N PHE A 219 -19.90 -24.14 -12.26
CA PHE A 219 -18.50 -23.80 -12.03
C PHE A 219 -18.33 -22.95 -10.78
N CYS A 220 -19.18 -21.92 -10.62
CA CYS A 220 -19.13 -21.01 -9.46
C CYS A 220 -19.37 -21.75 -8.14
N LYS A 221 -20.32 -22.69 -8.12
CA LYS A 221 -20.60 -23.51 -6.95
C LYS A 221 -19.45 -24.46 -6.65
N GLU A 222 -18.89 -25.10 -7.68
CA GLU A 222 -17.85 -26.10 -7.50
C GLU A 222 -16.53 -25.48 -7.03
N ILE A 223 -16.09 -24.36 -7.62
CA ILE A 223 -14.88 -23.67 -7.15
C ILE A 223 -15.06 -23.14 -5.72
N HIS A 224 -16.27 -22.64 -5.37
CA HIS A 224 -16.58 -22.24 -4.01
C HIS A 224 -16.46 -23.42 -3.05
N ARG A 225 -17.05 -24.58 -3.39
CA ARG A 225 -16.98 -25.82 -2.62
C ARG A 225 -15.55 -26.30 -2.42
N MET A 226 -14.75 -26.35 -3.50
CA MET A 226 -13.35 -26.81 -3.47
C MET A 226 -12.44 -25.91 -2.64
N THR A 227 -12.67 -24.60 -2.68
CA THR A 227 -11.83 -23.61 -1.99
C THR A 227 -12.34 -23.23 -0.60
N GLY A 228 -13.57 -23.61 -0.26
CA GLY A 228 -14.28 -23.14 0.94
C GLY A 228 -14.54 -21.63 0.92
N GLY A 229 -14.60 -21.03 -0.27
CA GLY A 229 -14.68 -19.57 -0.45
C GLY A 229 -13.42 -18.81 0.00
N HIS A 230 -12.30 -19.48 0.28
CA HIS A 230 -11.11 -18.79 0.79
C HIS A 230 -10.51 -17.86 -0.29
N PRO A 231 -10.41 -16.53 -0.07
CA PRO A 231 -10.03 -15.57 -1.11
C PRO A 231 -8.71 -15.87 -1.80
N PHE A 232 -7.65 -16.18 -1.04
CA PHE A 232 -6.36 -16.54 -1.65
C PHE A 232 -6.43 -17.80 -2.51
N ARG A 233 -7.21 -18.81 -2.10
CA ARG A 233 -7.35 -20.06 -2.86
C ARG A 233 -8.18 -19.82 -4.11
N LEU A 234 -9.26 -19.07 -4.00
CA LEU A 234 -10.06 -18.63 -5.15
C LEU A 234 -9.19 -17.90 -6.18
N HIS A 235 -8.43 -16.89 -5.75
CA HIS A 235 -7.52 -16.17 -6.64
C HIS A 235 -6.48 -17.08 -7.30
N TYR A 236 -5.90 -18.02 -6.54
CA TYR A 236 -4.97 -19.00 -7.10
C TYR A 236 -5.63 -19.88 -8.16
N TYR A 237 -6.79 -20.47 -7.87
CA TYR A 237 -7.51 -21.34 -8.80
C TYR A 237 -7.91 -20.59 -10.06
N LEU A 238 -8.50 -19.40 -9.92
CA LEU A 238 -8.89 -18.56 -11.06
C LEU A 238 -7.68 -18.16 -11.91
N SER A 239 -6.56 -17.82 -11.28
CA SER A 239 -5.32 -17.53 -12.00
C SER A 239 -4.81 -18.75 -12.76
N GLN A 240 -4.85 -19.95 -12.17
CA GLN A 240 -4.40 -21.18 -12.84
C GLN A 240 -5.34 -21.57 -13.99
N CYS A 241 -6.65 -21.40 -13.83
CA CYS A 241 -7.61 -21.59 -14.93
C CYS A 241 -7.26 -20.70 -16.12
N LEU A 242 -7.08 -19.39 -15.90
CA LEU A 242 -6.74 -18.46 -16.98
C LEU A 242 -5.35 -18.71 -17.58
N SER A 243 -4.34 -18.97 -16.75
CA SER A 243 -2.96 -19.12 -17.24
C SER A 243 -2.72 -20.44 -17.99
N ASN A 244 -3.31 -21.55 -17.53
CA ASN A 244 -3.01 -22.88 -18.08
C ASN A 244 -4.07 -23.37 -19.06
N HIS A 245 -5.32 -22.91 -18.92
CA HIS A 245 -6.44 -23.37 -19.73
C HIS A 245 -7.09 -22.26 -20.56
N GLY A 246 -6.81 -20.98 -20.28
CA GLY A 246 -7.35 -19.84 -21.02
C GLY A 246 -8.83 -19.54 -20.75
N GLU A 247 -9.50 -20.36 -19.94
CA GLU A 247 -10.94 -20.32 -19.70
C GLU A 247 -11.30 -20.75 -18.28
N PHE A 248 -12.56 -20.53 -17.90
CA PHE A 248 -13.15 -21.01 -16.66
C PHE A 248 -14.04 -22.23 -16.93
N SER A 249 -13.44 -23.43 -16.97
CA SER A 249 -14.15 -24.68 -17.20
C SER A 249 -14.03 -25.69 -16.05
N MET A 250 -15.01 -26.60 -15.94
CA MET A 250 -15.01 -27.65 -14.93
C MET A 250 -13.82 -28.62 -15.08
N GLU A 251 -13.35 -28.83 -16.30
CA GLU A 251 -12.17 -29.65 -16.59
C GLU A 251 -10.89 -29.01 -16.05
N ALA A 252 -10.73 -27.69 -16.25
CA ALA A 252 -9.62 -26.93 -15.69
C ALA A 252 -9.61 -27.01 -14.15
N LEU A 253 -10.77 -26.78 -13.51
CA LEU A 253 -10.88 -26.88 -12.04
C LEU A 253 -10.49 -28.26 -11.51
N ARG A 254 -10.96 -29.33 -12.14
CA ARG A 254 -10.63 -30.70 -11.73
C ARG A 254 -9.14 -30.95 -11.85
N THR A 255 -8.55 -30.56 -12.97
CA THR A 255 -7.11 -30.73 -13.24
C THR A 255 -6.27 -30.03 -12.18
N ILE A 256 -6.59 -28.76 -11.89
CA ILE A 256 -5.90 -27.95 -10.87
C ILE A 256 -6.09 -28.57 -9.48
N HIS A 257 -7.30 -28.99 -9.12
CA HIS A 257 -7.60 -29.54 -7.80
C HIS A 257 -6.87 -30.86 -7.52
N THR A 258 -6.74 -31.71 -8.55
CA THR A 258 -6.04 -33.01 -8.44
C THR A 258 -4.52 -32.90 -8.54
N SER A 259 -3.98 -31.74 -8.88
CA SER A 259 -2.53 -31.53 -8.97
C SER A 259 -1.88 -31.54 -7.59
N SER A 260 -0.92 -32.44 -7.38
CA SER A 260 -0.13 -32.48 -6.14
C SER A 260 0.66 -31.19 -5.92
N ASP A 261 1.24 -30.62 -6.98
CA ASP A 261 1.96 -29.33 -6.92
C ASP A 261 1.05 -28.18 -6.45
N THR A 262 -0.21 -28.15 -6.87
CA THR A 262 -1.18 -27.15 -6.40
C THR A 262 -1.45 -27.30 -4.90
N ASN A 263 -1.68 -28.53 -4.43
CA ASN A 263 -1.97 -28.79 -3.03
C ASN A 263 -0.75 -28.49 -2.15
N ASP A 264 0.44 -28.91 -2.56
CA ASP A 264 1.70 -28.64 -1.85
C ASP A 264 2.00 -27.14 -1.79
N ARG A 265 1.81 -26.40 -2.89
CA ARG A 265 1.98 -24.94 -2.91
C ARG A 265 0.98 -24.22 -2.01
N LEU A 266 -0.29 -24.59 -2.06
CA LEU A 266 -1.30 -23.96 -1.22
C LEU A 266 -1.12 -24.31 0.25
N LEU A 267 -0.70 -25.54 0.56
CA LEU A 267 -0.27 -25.94 1.90
C LEU A 267 0.90 -25.05 2.32
N HIS A 268 1.99 -24.96 1.56
CA HIS A 268 3.15 -24.14 1.93
C HIS A 268 2.82 -22.64 2.10
N LEU A 269 1.93 -22.09 1.28
CA LEU A 269 1.58 -20.66 1.33
C LEU A 269 0.59 -20.32 2.46
N LEU A 270 -0.20 -21.29 2.91
CA LEU A 270 -1.27 -21.12 3.89
C LEU A 270 -0.99 -21.80 5.25
N HIS A 271 -0.08 -22.77 5.34
CA HIS A 271 0.45 -23.33 6.59
C HIS A 271 1.65 -22.52 7.14
N ASP A 272 1.91 -22.72 8.43
CA ASP A 272 2.99 -22.09 9.19
C ASP A 272 3.87 -23.18 9.86
N GLU A 273 5.18 -22.94 9.92
CA GLU A 273 6.21 -23.83 10.49
C GLU A 273 6.15 -24.04 12.03
N ASN A 274 5.10 -23.59 12.73
CA ASN A 274 5.08 -23.60 14.20
C ASN A 274 3.72 -23.94 14.85
N VAL A 275 2.85 -24.67 14.16
CA VAL A 275 1.68 -25.26 14.82
C VAL A 275 1.73 -26.78 14.68
N SER A 276 2.13 -27.46 15.76
CA SER A 276 1.87 -28.89 15.93
C SER A 276 0.37 -29.07 16.11
N PHE A 277 -0.33 -29.34 15.02
CA PHE A 277 -1.72 -29.73 15.10
C PHE A 277 -1.82 -31.22 15.46
N SER A 278 -2.64 -31.54 16.47
CA SER A 278 -3.04 -32.91 16.77
C SER A 278 -3.75 -33.52 15.56
N GLN A 279 -3.64 -34.85 15.44
CA GLN A 279 -4.16 -35.67 14.34
C GLN A 279 -5.67 -35.52 14.06
N ASP A 280 -6.43 -34.81 14.89
CA ASP A 280 -7.87 -34.55 14.73
C ASP A 280 -8.21 -33.46 13.70
N SER A 281 -7.21 -32.75 13.16
CA SER A 281 -7.39 -31.67 12.17
C SER A 281 -7.15 -32.10 10.71
N LEU A 282 -6.96 -33.40 10.46
CA LEU A 282 -6.89 -34.01 9.13
C LEU A 282 -8.28 -34.31 8.54
N TRP A 283 -9.20 -33.33 8.59
CA TRP A 283 -10.54 -33.46 8.01
C TRP A 283 -10.55 -33.45 6.46
N TRP A 284 -9.41 -33.18 5.82
CA TRP A 284 -9.31 -33.10 4.35
C TRP A 284 -9.08 -34.45 3.66
N HIS A 285 -8.55 -35.47 4.34
CA HIS A 285 -8.43 -36.83 3.77
C HIS A 285 -9.73 -37.66 3.91
N ALA A 286 -10.54 -37.42 4.94
CA ALA A 286 -11.70 -38.25 5.26
C ALA A 286 -12.95 -37.96 4.40
N ALA A 287 -13.05 -36.78 3.80
CA ALA A 287 -14.23 -36.37 3.04
C ALA A 287 -14.36 -37.04 1.65
N ILE A 288 -13.36 -37.81 1.20
CA ILE A 288 -13.36 -38.47 -0.11
C ILE A 288 -13.91 -39.91 -0.05
N ALA A 289 -14.05 -40.51 1.14
CA ALA A 289 -14.36 -41.94 1.27
C ALA A 289 -15.74 -42.28 1.88
N SER A 290 -16.62 -41.32 2.16
CA SER A 290 -17.91 -41.62 2.82
C SER A 290 -19.04 -40.70 2.39
N LEU A 291 -19.58 -40.95 1.20
CA LEU A 291 -20.94 -40.56 0.84
C LEU A 291 -21.73 -41.84 0.54
N PRO A 292 -22.75 -42.21 1.32
CA PRO A 292 -23.81 -43.07 0.82
C PRO A 292 -24.73 -42.25 -0.10
N PRO A 293 -25.41 -42.87 -1.09
CA PRO A 293 -26.28 -42.17 -1.99
C PRO A 293 -27.53 -41.65 -1.27
N SER A 294 -28.02 -40.52 -1.80
CA SER A 294 -29.30 -39.84 -1.59
C SER A 294 -30.37 -40.54 -0.74
N ASP A 295 -30.99 -39.81 0.18
CA ASP A 295 -32.46 -39.78 0.23
C ASP A 295 -33.04 -38.54 0.94
N ALA A 296 -34.20 -38.17 0.44
CA ALA A 296 -35.03 -37.04 0.83
C ALA A 296 -35.77 -37.31 2.16
N SER A 297 -35.91 -36.29 3.02
CA SER A 297 -37.15 -35.94 3.74
C SER A 297 -36.84 -34.97 4.88
N GLY A 298 -37.63 -33.90 4.98
CA GLY A 298 -37.43 -32.85 5.97
C GLY A 298 -37.88 -33.24 7.38
N LYS A 299 -37.48 -32.41 8.35
CA LYS A 299 -38.37 -31.81 9.36
C LYS A 299 -37.60 -30.89 10.30
N SER A 300 -38.38 -29.97 10.83
CA SER A 300 -38.13 -28.88 11.78
C SER A 300 -37.63 -29.30 13.17
N SER A 301 -36.90 -28.38 13.82
CA SER A 301 -37.03 -28.00 15.25
C SER A 301 -36.08 -26.81 15.50
N SER A 302 -36.52 -25.59 15.84
CA SER A 302 -37.18 -25.06 17.05
C SER A 302 -36.28 -24.96 18.29
N GLY A 303 -36.10 -23.72 18.78
CA GLY A 303 -35.71 -23.38 20.16
C GLY A 303 -34.28 -22.84 20.31
N THR A 304 -33.96 -21.86 21.17
CA THR A 304 -34.74 -21.09 22.14
C THR A 304 -33.87 -19.88 22.55
N TRP A 305 -34.52 -18.74 22.80
CA TRP A 305 -33.92 -17.51 23.31
C TRP A 305 -33.55 -17.63 24.79
N ILE A 306 -32.40 -17.09 25.20
CA ILE A 306 -32.10 -16.82 26.61
C ILE A 306 -31.56 -15.39 26.76
N THR A 307 -32.20 -14.71 27.72
CA THR A 307 -32.14 -13.32 28.14
C THR A 307 -30.91 -12.97 28.99
N ALA A 308 -30.53 -11.69 28.95
CA ALA A 308 -29.48 -11.06 29.73
C ALA A 308 -29.85 -10.88 31.23
N PRO A 309 -28.86 -10.78 32.13
CA PRO A 309 -29.04 -10.16 33.44
C PRO A 309 -28.40 -8.76 33.55
N THR A 310 -29.20 -7.93 34.20
CA THR A 310 -29.09 -6.59 34.81
C THR A 310 -27.80 -6.17 35.53
N GLU A 311 -27.57 -4.85 35.50
CA GLU A 311 -26.66 -4.02 36.30
C GLU A 311 -26.83 -4.17 37.83
N PRO A 312 -25.82 -3.69 38.59
CA PRO A 312 -26.09 -2.96 39.82
C PRO A 312 -25.42 -1.56 39.86
N GLN A 313 -26.22 -0.59 40.32
CA GLN A 313 -25.83 0.76 40.73
C GLN A 313 -24.91 0.75 41.96
N SER A 314 -24.01 1.75 42.05
CA SER A 314 -23.57 2.27 43.34
C SER A 314 -23.22 3.77 43.24
N VAL A 315 -23.47 4.46 44.36
CA VAL A 315 -23.63 5.90 44.56
C VAL A 315 -22.54 6.40 45.50
N LEU A 316 -22.28 7.72 45.46
CA LEU A 316 -21.68 8.64 46.48
C LEU A 316 -20.29 9.22 46.12
N PRO A 317 -19.87 10.36 46.71
CA PRO A 317 -20.55 11.66 46.77
C PRO A 317 -19.59 12.82 46.37
N GLY A 318 -20.14 14.04 46.25
CA GLY A 318 -19.40 15.23 45.84
C GLY A 318 -18.43 15.79 46.89
N GLU A 319 -17.31 16.32 46.40
CA GLU A 319 -16.42 17.22 47.16
C GLU A 319 -16.30 18.57 46.43
N GLN A 320 -16.65 19.62 47.16
CA GLN A 320 -16.48 21.02 46.79
C GLN A 320 -15.03 21.45 47.07
N PHE A 321 -14.36 22.05 46.09
CA PHE A 321 -13.07 22.72 46.30
C PHE A 321 -13.28 24.22 46.60
N PRO A 322 -12.59 24.79 47.62
CA PRO A 322 -12.71 26.21 47.94
C PRO A 322 -11.82 27.07 47.03
N ALA A 323 -12.34 28.23 46.65
CA ALA A 323 -11.60 29.29 45.99
C ALA A 323 -10.50 29.86 46.91
N ARG A 324 -9.26 29.98 46.39
CA ARG A 324 -8.18 30.73 47.05
C ARG A 324 -7.50 31.70 46.09
N SER A 325 -7.79 32.98 46.33
CA SER A 325 -6.88 34.13 46.42
C SER A 325 -5.69 34.22 45.45
N VAL A 326 -5.81 35.21 44.57
CA VAL A 326 -4.78 35.82 43.72
C VAL A 326 -3.64 36.38 44.57
N HIS A 327 -2.42 35.91 44.35
CA HIS A 327 -1.20 36.59 44.82
C HIS A 327 -0.50 37.29 43.65
N ALA A 328 -0.07 38.52 43.93
CA ALA A 328 0.51 39.50 43.04
C ALA A 328 1.77 39.00 42.32
N ILE A 329 1.82 39.26 41.00
CA ILE A 329 3.02 39.11 40.18
C ILE A 329 3.87 40.37 40.35
N ILE A 330 5.08 40.20 40.88
CA ILE A 330 6.14 41.23 40.90
C ILE A 330 6.83 41.21 39.53
N PRO A 331 6.95 42.34 38.80
CA PRO A 331 7.66 42.37 37.53
C PRO A 331 9.18 42.36 37.76
N VAL A 332 9.88 41.34 37.25
CA VAL A 332 11.34 41.33 37.13
C VAL A 332 11.70 41.79 35.73
N THR A 333 12.28 42.98 35.62
CA THR A 333 12.89 43.52 34.40
C THR A 333 14.23 42.83 34.12
N VAL A 334 14.35 42.21 32.94
CA VAL A 334 15.62 41.68 32.41
C VAL A 334 16.29 42.76 31.55
N PRO A 335 17.60 43.04 31.70
CA PRO A 335 18.28 44.07 30.92
C PRO A 335 18.49 43.64 29.46
N ALA A 336 18.37 44.61 28.54
CA ALA A 336 18.57 44.41 27.11
C ALA A 336 20.05 44.10 26.77
N ILE A 337 20.25 43.04 25.99
CA ILE A 337 21.55 42.66 25.41
C ILE A 337 21.83 43.58 24.20
N PRO A 338 22.99 44.25 24.10
CA PRO A 338 23.33 45.09 22.96
C PRO A 338 23.65 44.23 21.72
N PRO A 339 23.41 44.75 20.48
CA PRO A 339 23.71 44.02 19.26
C PRO A 339 25.23 43.86 19.06
N PRO A 340 25.70 42.74 18.48
CA PRO A 340 27.12 42.52 18.26
C PRO A 340 27.67 43.47 17.16
N PRO A 341 28.96 43.87 17.28
CA PRO A 341 29.59 44.77 16.31
C PRO A 341 29.93 44.05 15.01
N HIS A 342 29.72 44.77 13.91
CA HIS A 342 30.23 44.59 12.55
C HIS A 342 30.79 43.21 12.16
N ALA A 343 30.00 42.51 11.34
CA ALA A 343 30.42 41.35 10.57
C ALA A 343 31.64 41.67 9.71
N GLU A 344 32.81 41.16 10.11
CA GLU A 344 33.88 40.89 9.16
C GLU A 344 33.37 39.86 8.14
N SER A 345 33.57 40.19 6.87
CA SER A 345 33.10 39.46 5.71
C SER A 345 33.54 38.00 5.75
N ARG A 346 32.61 37.12 6.11
CA ARG A 346 32.67 35.69 5.87
C ARG A 346 32.95 35.48 4.37
N PRO A 347 33.93 34.64 3.97
CA PRO A 347 34.12 34.32 2.55
C PRO A 347 32.78 33.78 2.01
N PRO A 348 32.40 34.10 0.76
CA PRO A 348 31.09 33.72 0.26
C PRO A 348 30.91 32.22 0.46
N ALA A 349 29.83 31.87 1.16
CA ALA A 349 29.35 30.50 1.18
C ALA A 349 29.36 30.02 -0.27
N ARG A 350 30.05 28.89 -0.53
CA ARG A 350 29.89 28.17 -1.79
C ARG A 350 28.40 28.14 -2.07
N SER A 351 28.01 28.70 -3.22
CA SER A 351 26.64 28.64 -3.71
C SER A 351 26.14 27.21 -3.53
N GLU A 352 25.25 26.99 -2.56
CA GLU A 352 24.40 25.82 -2.58
C GLU A 352 23.60 25.95 -3.87
N GLU A 353 24.03 25.25 -4.91
CA GLU A 353 23.18 24.93 -6.04
C GLU A 353 21.85 24.47 -5.44
N TYR A 354 20.77 25.17 -5.78
CA TYR A 354 19.43 24.66 -5.54
C TYR A 354 19.35 23.30 -6.21
N LEU A 355 19.56 22.25 -5.43
CA LEU A 355 19.61 20.88 -5.90
C LEU A 355 18.20 20.54 -6.39
N THR A 356 17.93 20.78 -7.68
CA THR A 356 16.60 20.62 -8.28
C THR A 356 16.13 19.18 -8.08
N MET A 357 14.92 19.00 -7.54
CA MET A 357 14.27 17.70 -7.39
C MET A 357 14.06 17.03 -8.76
N ILE A 358 14.36 15.75 -8.86
CA ILE A 358 14.23 14.96 -10.09
C ILE A 358 12.85 14.30 -10.08
N LYS A 359 11.95 14.82 -10.91
CA LYS A 359 10.60 14.27 -11.01
C LYS A 359 10.55 13.10 -11.98
N ILE A 360 10.01 11.98 -11.52
CA ILE A 360 9.72 10.79 -12.33
C ILE A 360 8.20 10.75 -12.49
N LEU A 361 7.71 10.90 -13.72
CA LEU A 361 6.29 10.72 -14.04
C LEU A 361 6.07 9.34 -14.62
N CYS A 362 5.36 8.49 -13.88
CA CYS A 362 4.98 7.15 -14.31
C CYS A 362 3.54 7.14 -14.83
N LEU A 363 3.40 6.97 -16.14
CA LEU A 363 2.15 6.84 -16.87
C LEU A 363 1.85 5.36 -17.09
N ALA A 364 0.62 4.96 -16.80
CA ALA A 364 0.15 3.61 -17.07
C ALA A 364 -1.09 3.59 -17.94
N ALA A 365 -1.12 2.72 -18.95
CA ALA A 365 -2.32 2.47 -19.75
C ALA A 365 -2.63 0.96 -19.77
N ASN A 366 -3.87 0.60 -19.41
CA ASN A 366 -4.34 -0.79 -19.44
C ASN A 366 -5.74 -0.81 -20.09
N PRO A 367 -5.84 -0.51 -21.41
CA PRO A 367 -7.13 -0.31 -22.06
C PRO A 367 -8.02 -1.55 -22.00
N LYS A 368 -9.34 -1.35 -22.01
CA LYS A 368 -10.29 -2.46 -22.08
C LYS A 368 -10.10 -3.25 -23.38
N GLY A 369 -10.12 -4.57 -23.27
CA GLY A 369 -9.96 -5.49 -24.40
C GLY A 369 -8.51 -5.90 -24.70
N THR A 370 -7.52 -5.45 -23.90
CA THR A 370 -6.15 -5.97 -23.95
C THR A 370 -5.89 -6.95 -22.80
N SER A 371 -4.84 -7.76 -22.90
CA SER A 371 -4.41 -8.64 -21.81
C SER A 371 -3.99 -7.83 -20.60
N ARG A 372 -4.46 -8.15 -19.40
CA ARG A 372 -4.20 -7.28 -18.25
C ARG A 372 -2.73 -7.34 -17.81
N LEU A 373 -2.01 -6.21 -17.90
CA LEU A 373 -0.67 -6.05 -17.33
C LEU A 373 -0.71 -5.73 -15.83
N ARG A 374 0.32 -6.12 -15.07
CA ARG A 374 0.42 -5.84 -13.62
C ARG A 374 1.10 -4.49 -13.36
N ILE A 375 0.59 -3.44 -13.98
CA ILE A 375 1.18 -2.10 -13.94
C ILE A 375 1.20 -1.52 -12.50
N ASP A 376 0.18 -1.84 -11.69
CA ASP A 376 0.14 -1.44 -10.28
C ASP A 376 1.30 -2.08 -9.48
N GLU A 377 1.68 -3.32 -9.81
CA GLU A 377 2.81 -4.02 -9.20
C GLU A 377 4.13 -3.39 -9.66
N GLU A 378 4.25 -3.09 -10.95
CA GLU A 378 5.40 -2.38 -11.51
C GLU A 378 5.66 -1.05 -10.80
N MET A 379 4.65 -0.19 -10.72
CA MET A 379 4.78 1.13 -10.08
C MET A 379 5.15 1.01 -8.60
N ARG A 380 4.55 0.05 -7.88
CA ARG A 380 4.87 -0.22 -6.49
C ARG A 380 6.32 -0.68 -6.31
N GLU A 381 6.79 -1.60 -7.15
CA GLU A 381 8.16 -2.12 -7.06
C GLU A 381 9.19 -1.05 -7.40
N ILE A 382 8.94 -0.22 -8.42
CA ILE A 382 9.78 0.94 -8.73
C ILE A 382 9.87 1.88 -7.54
N GLU A 383 8.73 2.31 -6.99
CA GLU A 383 8.71 3.25 -5.87
C GLU A 383 9.39 2.64 -4.64
N SER A 384 9.05 1.40 -4.27
CA SER A 384 9.63 0.68 -3.13
C SER A 384 11.16 0.62 -3.22
N ARG A 385 11.70 0.20 -4.38
CA ARG A 385 13.15 0.10 -4.54
C ARG A 385 13.82 1.46 -4.58
N LEU A 386 13.22 2.46 -5.24
CA LEU A 386 13.75 3.82 -5.26
C LEU A 386 13.79 4.44 -3.86
N ARG A 387 12.77 4.21 -3.02
CA ARG A 387 12.73 4.67 -1.62
C ARG A 387 13.77 4.00 -0.72
N SER A 388 14.34 2.87 -1.14
CA SER A 388 15.37 2.14 -0.38
C SER A 388 16.80 2.63 -0.62
N THR A 389 17.02 3.63 -1.50
CA THR A 389 18.37 4.00 -1.95
C THR A 389 18.97 5.20 -1.23
N ALA A 390 20.28 5.42 -1.46
CA ALA A 390 21.03 6.51 -0.86
C ALA A 390 20.52 7.91 -1.27
N TYR A 391 20.19 8.11 -2.54
CA TYR A 391 19.72 9.40 -3.08
C TYR A 391 18.21 9.49 -3.25
N ARG A 392 17.43 8.66 -2.56
CA ARG A 392 15.96 8.62 -2.64
C ARG A 392 15.31 10.00 -2.49
N ASP A 393 15.88 10.87 -1.66
CA ASP A 393 15.33 12.19 -1.32
C ASP A 393 15.56 13.22 -2.45
N ARG A 394 16.28 12.84 -3.51
CA ARG A 394 16.45 13.64 -4.74
C ARG A 394 15.36 13.36 -5.78
N PHE A 395 14.60 12.28 -5.62
CA PHE A 395 13.57 11.86 -6.56
C PHE A 395 12.16 12.11 -6.02
N ASP A 396 11.31 12.69 -6.85
CA ASP A 396 9.88 12.83 -6.63
C ASP A 396 9.14 11.88 -7.58
N PHE A 397 8.50 10.86 -7.03
CA PHE A 397 7.85 9.80 -7.78
C PHE A 397 6.36 10.11 -7.93
N ILE A 398 5.92 10.33 -9.17
CA ILE A 398 4.56 10.75 -9.50
C ILE A 398 3.90 9.63 -10.30
N SER A 399 2.94 8.95 -9.67
CA SER A 399 2.14 7.91 -10.33
C SER A 399 0.87 8.51 -10.93
N ALA A 400 0.66 8.26 -12.22
CA ALA A 400 -0.55 8.59 -12.97
C ALA A 400 -1.12 7.30 -13.59
N PRO A 401 -1.84 6.48 -12.79
CA PRO A 401 -2.48 5.27 -13.28
C PRO A 401 -3.66 5.59 -14.20
N ALA A 402 -3.96 4.71 -15.16
CA ALA A 402 -5.03 4.90 -16.16
C ALA A 402 -4.89 6.22 -16.94
N ALA A 403 -3.65 6.55 -17.33
CA ALA A 403 -3.33 7.73 -18.10
C ALA A 403 -4.00 7.66 -19.49
N ARG A 404 -4.91 8.60 -19.72
CA ARG A 404 -5.62 8.73 -20.99
C ARG A 404 -4.86 9.61 -21.96
N VAL A 405 -5.07 9.38 -23.26
CA VAL A 405 -4.39 10.14 -24.33
C VAL A 405 -4.66 11.65 -24.23
N ASP A 406 -5.86 12.05 -23.77
CA ASP A 406 -6.26 13.45 -23.62
C ASP A 406 -5.62 14.14 -22.40
N GLN A 407 -5.05 13.39 -21.46
CA GLN A 407 -4.41 13.89 -20.24
C GLN A 407 -2.88 13.89 -20.32
N LEU A 408 -2.29 13.28 -21.34
CA LEU A 408 -0.85 13.10 -21.45
C LEU A 408 -0.08 14.43 -21.41
N GLN A 409 -0.53 15.41 -22.18
CA GLN A 409 0.10 16.74 -22.19
C GLN A 409 -0.13 17.50 -20.88
N GLU A 410 -1.32 17.35 -20.27
CA GLU A 410 -1.61 17.94 -18.97
C GLU A 410 -0.61 17.44 -17.92
N HIS A 411 -0.35 16.13 -17.85
CA HIS A 411 0.62 15.57 -16.91
C HIS A 411 2.04 16.09 -17.15
N LEU A 412 2.47 16.18 -18.41
CA LEU A 412 3.80 16.69 -18.76
C LEU A 412 3.96 18.17 -18.37
N MET A 413 2.95 19.00 -18.64
CA MET A 413 2.95 20.42 -18.27
C MET A 413 2.87 20.63 -16.76
N ARG A 414 1.96 19.92 -16.09
CA ARG A 414 1.70 20.06 -14.65
C ARG A 414 2.91 19.68 -13.81
N HIS A 415 3.59 18.61 -14.19
CA HIS A 415 4.66 18.06 -13.37
C HIS A 415 6.05 18.50 -13.81
N GLY A 416 6.26 18.79 -15.10
CA GLY A 416 7.58 19.10 -15.66
C GLY A 416 8.62 18.02 -15.34
N PRO A 417 8.36 16.74 -15.69
CA PRO A 417 9.21 15.63 -15.26
C PRO A 417 10.58 15.61 -15.96
N SER A 418 11.58 15.14 -15.23
CA SER A 418 12.92 14.85 -15.76
C SER A 418 12.98 13.48 -16.41
N ILE A 419 12.21 12.52 -15.87
CA ILE A 419 12.10 11.16 -16.38
C ILE A 419 10.62 10.85 -16.60
N VAL A 420 10.28 10.32 -17.78
CA VAL A 420 8.93 9.83 -18.07
C VAL A 420 8.99 8.31 -18.25
N HIS A 421 8.25 7.60 -17.43
CA HIS A 421 8.06 6.16 -17.53
C HIS A 421 6.69 5.88 -18.12
N PHE A 422 6.62 5.03 -19.14
CA PHE A 422 5.38 4.52 -19.68
C PHE A 422 5.34 3.01 -19.48
N SER A 423 4.29 2.51 -18.84
CA SER A 423 3.97 1.09 -18.74
C SER A 423 2.62 0.82 -19.39
N GLY A 424 2.57 -0.19 -20.25
CA GLY A 424 1.36 -0.51 -20.99
C GLY A 424 1.62 -1.44 -22.15
N HIS A 425 0.64 -1.53 -23.06
CA HIS A 425 0.79 -2.33 -24.26
C HIS A 425 1.51 -1.57 -25.37
N GLY A 426 2.24 -2.32 -26.18
CA GLY A 426 2.85 -1.87 -27.42
C GLY A 426 2.82 -3.01 -28.45
N GLY A 427 3.13 -2.67 -29.69
CA GLY A 427 3.08 -3.58 -30.83
C GLY A 427 2.74 -2.81 -32.10
N ASP A 428 3.04 -3.39 -33.26
CA ASP A 428 2.69 -2.83 -34.57
C ASP A 428 3.15 -1.36 -34.80
N GLY A 429 4.28 -0.98 -34.19
CA GLY A 429 4.81 0.39 -34.31
C GLY A 429 4.04 1.47 -33.53
N ALA A 430 3.16 1.10 -32.60
CA ALA A 430 2.49 2.02 -31.68
C ALA A 430 2.58 1.59 -30.20
N ILE A 431 2.43 2.55 -29.29
CA ILE A 431 2.03 2.25 -27.90
C ILE A 431 0.52 2.41 -27.77
N MET A 432 -0.12 1.59 -26.95
CA MET A 432 -1.56 1.65 -26.73
C MET A 432 -1.87 2.51 -25.52
N MET A 433 -2.59 3.60 -25.75
CA MET A 433 -3.11 4.46 -24.70
C MET A 433 -4.62 4.26 -24.52
N GLU A 434 -5.16 4.82 -23.44
CA GLU A 434 -6.58 4.73 -23.14
C GLU A 434 -7.32 6.00 -23.61
N THR A 435 -8.49 5.83 -24.22
CA THR A 435 -9.44 6.93 -24.49
C THR A 435 -10.33 7.18 -23.26
N PRO A 436 -11.07 8.30 -23.18
CA PRO A 436 -12.08 8.52 -22.15
C PRO A 436 -13.13 7.40 -21.97
N THR A 437 -13.33 6.58 -23.01
CA THR A 437 -14.28 5.46 -22.98
C THR A 437 -13.68 4.15 -22.47
N GLY A 438 -12.38 4.14 -22.18
CA GLY A 438 -11.61 2.96 -21.79
C GLY A 438 -11.09 2.13 -22.95
N LYS A 439 -11.37 2.50 -24.20
CA LYS A 439 -10.85 1.80 -25.39
C LYS A 439 -9.39 2.14 -25.65
N GLY A 440 -8.65 1.18 -26.19
CA GLY A 440 -7.29 1.39 -26.67
C GLY A 440 -7.24 2.31 -27.89
N ILE A 441 -6.27 3.21 -27.93
CA ILE A 441 -5.91 4.02 -29.08
C ILE A 441 -4.40 3.91 -29.32
N PRO A 442 -3.96 3.53 -30.53
CA PRO A 442 -2.54 3.47 -30.86
C PRO A 442 -1.97 4.88 -30.98
N VAL A 443 -0.78 5.09 -30.41
CA VAL A 443 0.00 6.32 -30.54
C VAL A 443 1.33 5.97 -31.20
N GLU A 444 1.51 6.48 -32.41
CA GLU A 444 2.70 6.22 -33.23
C GLU A 444 3.94 6.98 -32.73
N GLY A 445 5.12 6.45 -33.06
CA GLY A 445 6.41 7.01 -32.64
C GLY A 445 6.61 8.47 -33.05
N GLU A 446 6.21 8.86 -34.27
CA GLU A 446 6.37 10.24 -34.75
C GLU A 446 5.49 11.23 -33.98
N VAL A 447 4.32 10.80 -33.48
CA VAL A 447 3.46 11.62 -32.62
C VAL A 447 4.14 11.84 -31.27
N LEU A 448 4.70 10.78 -30.68
CA LEU A 448 5.45 10.85 -29.42
C LEU A 448 6.70 11.71 -29.55
N GLY A 449 7.46 11.58 -30.64
CA GLY A 449 8.62 12.41 -30.92
C GLY A 449 8.27 13.90 -30.95
N ARG A 450 7.23 14.28 -31.72
CA ARG A 450 6.73 15.67 -31.75
C ARG A 450 6.27 16.16 -30.38
N MET A 451 5.61 15.31 -29.60
CA MET A 451 5.19 15.65 -28.24
C MET A 451 6.40 15.92 -27.35
N PHE A 452 7.36 15.00 -27.27
CA PHE A 452 8.54 15.16 -26.41
C PHE A 452 9.44 16.32 -26.84
N ARG A 453 9.47 16.68 -28.12
CA ARG A 453 10.11 17.91 -28.60
C ARG A 453 9.60 19.17 -27.88
N LEU A 454 8.31 19.24 -27.56
CA LEU A 454 7.72 20.38 -26.83
C LEU A 454 8.18 20.44 -25.37
N TYR A 455 8.60 19.31 -24.79
CA TYR A 455 8.94 19.18 -23.37
C TYR A 455 10.42 18.85 -23.10
N LYS A 456 11.27 18.81 -24.13
CA LYS A 456 12.70 18.44 -24.06
C LYS A 456 13.55 19.28 -23.10
N GLN A 457 13.07 20.47 -22.75
CA GLN A 457 13.71 21.33 -21.76
C GLN A 457 13.71 20.68 -20.36
N HIS A 458 12.67 19.91 -20.02
CA HIS A 458 12.55 19.19 -18.74
C HIS A 458 12.86 17.70 -18.90
N VAL A 459 12.26 17.02 -19.88
CA VAL A 459 12.41 15.57 -20.06
C VAL A 459 13.80 15.23 -20.58
N LYS A 460 14.55 14.41 -19.83
CA LYS A 460 15.92 13.98 -20.16
C LYS A 460 16.04 12.49 -20.45
N CYS A 461 15.16 11.69 -19.87
CA CYS A 461 15.09 10.25 -20.10
C CYS A 461 13.63 9.81 -20.26
N VAL A 462 13.38 8.91 -21.21
CA VAL A 462 12.08 8.24 -21.36
C VAL A 462 12.28 6.74 -21.22
N VAL A 463 11.42 6.07 -20.48
CA VAL A 463 11.41 4.61 -20.35
C VAL A 463 10.10 4.09 -20.92
N LEU A 464 10.15 3.40 -22.05
CA LEU A 464 9.02 2.75 -22.69
C LEU A 464 9.01 1.26 -22.30
N ASN A 465 8.35 0.94 -21.19
CA ASN A 465 8.19 -0.43 -20.73
C ASN A 465 6.91 -1.05 -21.33
N ALA A 466 6.96 -1.24 -22.65
CA ALA A 466 5.90 -1.87 -23.43
C ALA A 466 6.55 -2.64 -24.59
N CYS A 467 5.91 -3.72 -25.04
CA CYS A 467 6.43 -4.59 -26.09
C CYS A 467 6.69 -3.81 -27.41
N GLU A 468 7.77 -4.15 -28.10
CA GLU A 468 8.11 -3.64 -29.45
C GLU A 468 8.10 -2.10 -29.58
N THR A 469 8.75 -1.43 -28.62
CA THR A 469 8.80 0.03 -28.50
C THR A 469 10.00 0.70 -29.17
N GLU A 470 10.81 -0.05 -29.90
CA GLU A 470 12.07 0.46 -30.48
C GLU A 470 11.84 1.55 -31.53
N VAL A 471 10.79 1.45 -32.35
CA VAL A 471 10.45 2.46 -33.38
C VAL A 471 10.09 3.81 -32.73
N GLN A 472 9.32 3.78 -31.65
CA GLN A 472 8.94 4.95 -30.87
C GLN A 472 10.15 5.53 -30.17
N ALA A 473 11.01 4.68 -29.62
CA ALA A 473 12.23 5.11 -28.97
C ALA A 473 13.18 5.82 -29.93
N GLN A 474 13.32 5.34 -31.17
CA GLN A 474 14.09 6.03 -32.21
C GLN A 474 13.52 7.42 -32.52
N ALA A 475 12.19 7.57 -32.62
CA ALA A 475 11.55 8.86 -32.87
C ALA A 475 11.72 9.83 -31.68
N ILE A 476 11.60 9.35 -30.45
CA ILE A 476 11.73 10.16 -29.22
C ILE A 476 13.20 10.55 -28.97
N ALA A 477 14.15 9.64 -29.21
CA ALA A 477 15.57 9.88 -28.99
C ALA A 477 16.14 11.00 -29.90
N ARG A 478 15.49 11.31 -31.02
CA ARG A 478 15.84 12.51 -31.81
C ARG A 478 15.67 13.81 -31.02
N GLU A 479 14.81 13.81 -30.01
CA GLU A 479 14.38 15.01 -29.27
C GLU A 479 14.78 14.99 -27.79
N VAL A 480 14.96 13.79 -27.20
CA VAL A 480 15.32 13.56 -25.80
C VAL A 480 16.66 12.83 -25.70
N GLY A 481 17.42 13.06 -24.63
CA GLY A 481 18.80 12.55 -24.48
C GLY A 481 18.93 11.03 -24.60
N CYS A 482 18.07 10.27 -23.92
CA CYS A 482 18.08 8.82 -23.98
C CYS A 482 16.68 8.22 -23.79
N VAL A 483 16.45 7.07 -24.42
CA VAL A 483 15.21 6.32 -24.31
C VAL A 483 15.52 4.85 -24.05
N VAL A 484 14.90 4.28 -23.02
CA VAL A 484 14.89 2.83 -22.80
C VAL A 484 13.65 2.26 -23.48
N ALA A 485 13.81 1.16 -24.23
CA ALA A 485 12.77 0.53 -25.02
C ALA A 485 12.84 -0.99 -24.91
N MET A 486 11.81 -1.69 -25.40
CA MET A 486 11.79 -3.14 -25.57
C MET A 486 11.76 -3.45 -27.07
N SER A 487 12.77 -4.14 -27.60
CA SER A 487 12.84 -4.48 -29.03
C SER A 487 11.90 -5.62 -29.44
N ALA A 488 11.35 -6.34 -28.47
CA ALA A 488 10.45 -7.47 -28.67
C ALA A 488 9.45 -7.55 -27.50
N SER A 489 8.60 -8.57 -27.54
CA SER A 489 7.76 -8.92 -26.40
C SER A 489 8.60 -9.35 -25.20
N ILE A 490 8.27 -8.83 -24.02
CA ILE A 490 8.94 -9.13 -22.74
C ILE A 490 7.93 -9.69 -21.74
N PRO A 491 8.25 -10.77 -21.00
CA PRO A 491 7.38 -11.23 -19.92
C PRO A 491 7.18 -10.14 -18.87
N ASP A 492 5.96 -10.00 -18.37
CA ASP A 492 5.57 -8.94 -17.44
C ASP A 492 6.42 -8.92 -16.15
N ASN A 493 6.78 -10.08 -15.58
CA ASN A 493 7.73 -10.17 -14.46
C ASN A 493 9.13 -9.64 -14.81
N SER A 494 9.60 -9.88 -16.03
CA SER A 494 10.89 -9.39 -16.51
C SER A 494 10.87 -7.87 -16.69
N ALA A 495 9.78 -7.32 -17.23
CA ALA A 495 9.56 -5.89 -17.37
C ALA A 495 9.53 -5.17 -16.00
N ILE A 496 8.83 -5.75 -15.01
CA ILE A 496 8.78 -5.22 -13.63
C ILE A 496 10.17 -5.26 -13.00
N THR A 497 10.85 -6.41 -13.07
CA THR A 497 12.18 -6.61 -12.47
C THR A 497 13.21 -5.68 -13.07
N PHE A 498 13.18 -5.49 -14.40
CA PHE A 498 14.00 -4.52 -15.10
C PHE A 498 13.78 -3.11 -14.58
N ALA A 499 12.54 -2.62 -14.63
CA ALA A 499 12.23 -1.24 -14.29
C ALA A 499 12.57 -0.93 -12.83
N ALA A 500 12.16 -1.80 -11.90
CA ALA A 500 12.45 -1.63 -10.48
C ALA A 500 13.96 -1.54 -10.20
N THR A 501 14.77 -2.36 -10.88
CA THR A 501 16.23 -2.37 -10.71
C THR A 501 16.89 -1.17 -11.39
N PHE A 502 16.41 -0.76 -12.56
CA PHE A 502 16.86 0.44 -13.26
C PHE A 502 16.73 1.68 -12.36
N TYR A 503 15.55 1.91 -11.79
CA TYR A 503 15.34 3.05 -10.87
C TYR A 503 16.11 2.90 -9.56
N GLN A 504 16.28 1.68 -9.05
CA GLN A 504 17.13 1.44 -7.87
C GLN A 504 18.58 1.87 -8.13
N ALA A 505 19.14 1.51 -9.29
CA ALA A 505 20.50 1.88 -9.65
C ALA A 505 20.65 3.41 -9.82
N LEU A 506 19.68 4.08 -10.46
CA LEU A 506 19.63 5.55 -10.50
C LEU A 506 19.57 6.15 -9.08
N GLY A 507 18.78 5.56 -8.19
CA GLY A 507 18.66 5.97 -6.79
C GLY A 507 19.95 5.78 -5.97
N TYR A 508 20.86 4.90 -6.39
CA TYR A 508 22.20 4.76 -5.82
C TYR A 508 23.26 5.63 -6.53
N GLY A 509 22.83 6.45 -7.48
CA GLY A 509 23.66 7.40 -8.22
C GLY A 509 24.50 6.81 -9.32
N ARG A 510 24.02 5.71 -9.91
CA ARG A 510 24.50 5.25 -11.21
C ARG A 510 24.00 6.17 -12.32
N ASN A 511 24.77 6.27 -13.40
CA ASN A 511 24.31 6.91 -14.62
C ASN A 511 23.25 6.04 -15.34
N VAL A 512 22.61 6.58 -16.38
CA VAL A 512 21.56 5.87 -17.12
C VAL A 512 22.06 4.56 -17.73
N LYS A 513 23.27 4.55 -18.30
CA LYS A 513 23.86 3.37 -18.93
C LYS A 513 24.09 2.24 -17.93
N ASP A 514 24.71 2.54 -16.80
CA ASP A 514 24.97 1.59 -15.73
C ASP A 514 23.67 1.10 -15.08
N ALA A 515 22.68 1.97 -14.93
CA ALA A 515 21.36 1.60 -14.43
C ALA A 515 20.63 0.66 -15.41
N PHE A 516 20.74 0.92 -16.71
CA PHE A 516 20.20 0.05 -17.76
C PHE A 516 20.84 -1.34 -17.73
N GLU A 517 22.17 -1.41 -17.65
CA GLU A 517 22.89 -2.69 -17.57
C GLU A 517 22.59 -3.44 -16.27
N ALA A 518 22.46 -2.74 -15.13
CA ALA A 518 22.01 -3.36 -13.88
C ALA A 518 20.61 -3.97 -13.99
N GLY A 519 19.69 -3.28 -14.67
CA GLY A 519 18.36 -3.79 -14.96
C GLY A 519 18.40 -5.08 -15.78
N ARG A 520 19.16 -5.09 -16.88
CA ARG A 520 19.33 -6.29 -17.73
C ARG A 520 19.92 -7.46 -16.96
N LEU A 521 21.02 -7.22 -16.24
CA LEU A 521 21.70 -8.23 -15.44
C LEU A 521 20.77 -8.84 -14.37
N GLN A 522 19.92 -8.03 -13.73
CA GLN A 522 19.00 -8.55 -12.72
C GLN A 522 17.96 -9.51 -13.30
N ILE A 523 17.47 -9.26 -14.53
CA ILE A 523 16.56 -10.19 -15.20
C ILE A 523 17.29 -11.53 -15.45
N GLU A 524 18.51 -11.47 -15.98
CA GLU A 524 19.35 -12.65 -16.23
C GLU A 524 19.63 -13.45 -14.95
N LEU A 525 19.99 -12.78 -13.85
CA LEU A 525 20.24 -13.40 -12.54
C LEU A 525 19.01 -14.12 -11.98
N THR A 526 17.80 -13.66 -12.33
CA THR A 526 16.54 -14.28 -11.89
C THR A 526 16.06 -15.41 -12.79
N GLY A 527 16.87 -15.81 -13.79
CA GLY A 527 16.52 -16.87 -14.74
C GLY A 527 15.36 -16.48 -15.67
N LEU A 528 15.06 -15.19 -15.78
CA LEU A 528 14.02 -14.68 -16.64
C LEU A 528 14.60 -14.47 -18.06
N SER A 529 13.90 -14.97 -19.08
CA SER A 529 14.33 -14.78 -20.47
C SER A 529 14.17 -13.31 -20.87
N ALA A 530 15.30 -12.66 -21.18
CA ALA A 530 15.32 -11.30 -21.70
C ALA A 530 16.49 -11.03 -22.64
N GLU A 531 17.18 -12.07 -23.13
CA GLU A 531 18.35 -11.87 -23.97
C GLU A 531 17.99 -10.96 -25.14
N LEU A 532 18.54 -9.75 -25.06
CA LEU A 532 18.44 -8.66 -26.02
C LEU A 532 17.10 -7.90 -26.09
N VAL A 533 16.17 -8.06 -25.15
CA VAL A 533 14.87 -7.34 -25.23
C VAL A 533 14.96 -5.87 -24.80
N PRO A 534 15.44 -5.49 -23.59
CA PRO A 534 15.65 -4.09 -23.28
C PRO A 534 16.75 -3.49 -24.16
N ARG A 535 16.50 -2.28 -24.68
CA ARG A 535 17.42 -1.48 -25.51
C ARG A 535 17.54 -0.07 -24.97
N LEU A 536 18.76 0.44 -24.94
CA LEU A 536 19.03 1.85 -24.66
C LEU A 536 19.30 2.55 -26.00
N VAL A 537 18.37 3.41 -26.41
CA VAL A 537 18.46 4.23 -27.63
C VAL A 537 18.94 5.62 -27.22
N LEU A 538 20.05 6.06 -27.80
CA LEU A 538 20.64 7.37 -27.52
C LEU A 538 20.25 8.38 -28.57
N GLY A 539 20.06 9.63 -28.14
CA GLY A 539 19.84 10.76 -29.04
C GLY A 539 21.13 11.26 -29.68
N ALA A 540 21.06 12.46 -30.25
CA ALA A 540 22.21 13.09 -30.90
C ALA A 540 23.39 13.37 -29.95
N ASP A 541 23.12 13.48 -28.65
CA ASP A 541 24.13 13.65 -27.61
C ASP A 541 24.40 12.30 -26.89
N PRO A 542 25.47 11.58 -27.24
CA PRO A 542 25.78 10.29 -26.62
C PRO A 542 26.13 10.38 -25.13
N SER A 543 26.52 11.58 -24.63
CA SER A 543 26.81 11.79 -23.20
C SER A 543 25.57 11.68 -22.32
N ALA A 544 24.37 11.70 -22.92
CA ALA A 544 23.13 11.45 -22.20
C ALA A 544 23.09 10.07 -21.51
N ALA A 545 23.82 9.08 -22.04
CA ALA A 545 23.97 7.76 -21.42
C ALA A 545 24.72 7.83 -20.07
N ASP A 546 25.70 8.73 -19.98
CA ASP A 546 26.55 8.92 -18.79
C ASP A 546 25.92 9.89 -17.77
N ARG A 547 24.70 10.36 -18.03
CA ARG A 547 23.97 11.26 -17.14
C ARG A 547 23.69 10.60 -15.79
N VAL A 548 24.22 11.18 -14.74
CA VAL A 548 23.85 10.90 -13.34
C VAL A 548 22.73 11.85 -12.94
N PHE A 549 21.57 11.30 -12.57
CA PHE A 549 20.45 12.12 -12.13
C PHE A 549 20.64 12.62 -10.69
N ALA A 550 21.09 11.74 -9.80
CA ALA A 550 21.37 12.06 -8.40
C ALA A 550 22.65 11.35 -7.96
N GLY A 551 23.63 12.07 -7.44
CA GLY A 551 24.93 11.50 -7.11
C GLY A 551 25.93 12.59 -6.74
N PRO A 552 27.14 12.19 -6.33
CA PRO A 552 28.21 13.12 -5.97
C PRO A 552 28.80 13.85 -7.19
#